data_AF-A0A2B9PKP3-F1
#
_entry.id   AF-A0A2B9PKP3-F1
#
_cell.length_a   1.000
_cell.length_b   1.000
_cell.length_c   1.000
_cell.angle_alpha   90.00
_cell.angle_beta   90.00
_cell.angle_gamma   90.00
#
_symmetry.space_group_name_H-M   'P 1'
#
loop_
_entity.id
_entity.type
_entity.pdbx_description
1 polymer ?
#
loop_
_entity_poly.entity_id
_entity_poly.type
_entity_poly.pdbx_seq_one_letter_code
_entity_poly.pdbx_strand_id
1 'polypeptide(L)'
;MIEKGSDRITKVELMDKYLDSHPGKITSSEICNIVMSVFKFDLTTKSTLSKEWVMAGAVSSTENIAKMAIDSGIVQYGKQVTGVEIRKLINQIFGINLDAISSLEGSRISLFSKDQWVVREEQDLFVVHTGLGDVDVKIFPTDYFTEQTGLEELPKNLQQSLTNFGFSCDEKAGCYYYSNPSGEAVPDTFKGQIIGTIIKIIHHSYQSL
;
A
#
# COMPACT_ATOMS: atom_id res chain seq x y z
N MET A 1 12.81 5.24 -33.70
CA MET A 1 11.50 5.61 -33.12
C MET A 1 11.31 4.76 -31.90
N ILE A 2 11.43 5.35 -30.71
CA ILE A 2 11.16 4.65 -29.45
C ILE A 2 9.64 4.69 -29.30
N GLU A 3 9.00 3.53 -29.34
CA GLU A 3 7.57 3.42 -29.04
C GLU A 3 7.32 3.98 -27.63
N LYS A 4 6.43 4.97 -27.56
CA LYS A 4 5.90 5.50 -26.32
C LYS A 4 5.32 4.32 -25.54
N GLY A 5 5.70 4.21 -24.26
CA GLY A 5 5.14 3.23 -23.34
C GLY A 5 3.63 3.20 -23.45
N SER A 6 3.07 1.99 -23.45
CA SER A 6 1.64 1.77 -23.30
C SER A 6 1.14 2.62 -22.13
N ASP A 7 0.30 3.64 -22.40
CA ASP A 7 -0.44 4.40 -21.39
C ASP A 7 -1.41 3.44 -20.69
N ARG A 8 -0.87 2.59 -19.81
CA ARG A 8 -1.65 1.73 -18.95
C ARG A 8 -2.27 2.64 -17.90
N ILE A 9 -3.59 2.69 -17.90
CA ILE A 9 -4.34 3.43 -16.89
C ILE A 9 -3.96 2.91 -15.50
N THR A 10 -3.56 3.82 -14.60
CA THR A 10 -3.23 3.49 -13.22
C THR A 10 -4.50 3.14 -12.44
N LYS A 11 -4.34 2.42 -11.31
CA LYS A 11 -5.47 2.16 -10.39
C LYS A 11 -6.17 3.45 -9.94
N VAL A 12 -5.44 4.51 -9.61
CA VAL A 12 -6.06 5.79 -9.23
C VAL A 12 -6.82 6.45 -10.38
N GLU A 13 -6.29 6.45 -11.60
CA GLU A 13 -7.01 6.98 -12.77
C GLU A 13 -8.26 6.15 -13.10
N LEU A 14 -8.18 4.83 -12.92
CA LEU A 14 -9.32 3.95 -13.12
C LEU A 14 -10.41 4.21 -12.07
N MET A 15 -10.03 4.36 -10.80
CA MET A 15 -10.93 4.77 -9.73
C MET A 15 -11.58 6.12 -10.04
N ASP A 16 -10.80 7.11 -10.45
CA ASP A 16 -11.30 8.46 -10.75
C ASP A 16 -12.31 8.42 -11.91
N LYS A 17 -12.03 7.64 -12.97
CA LYS A 17 -13.01 7.41 -14.05
C LYS A 17 -14.30 6.76 -13.58
N TYR A 18 -14.23 5.78 -12.65
CA TYR A 18 -15.44 5.21 -12.08
C TYR A 18 -16.25 6.28 -11.34
N LEU A 19 -15.60 7.10 -10.53
CA LEU A 19 -16.26 8.16 -9.76
C LEU A 19 -16.90 9.21 -10.67
N ASP A 20 -16.19 9.66 -11.70
CA ASP A 20 -16.68 10.64 -12.67
C ASP A 20 -17.88 10.14 -13.49
N SER A 21 -17.97 8.82 -13.68
CA SER A 21 -19.07 8.19 -14.43
C SER A 21 -20.38 8.08 -13.62
N HIS A 22 -20.39 8.42 -12.34
CA HIS A 22 -21.59 8.38 -11.48
C HIS A 22 -22.22 9.78 -11.36
N PRO A 23 -23.34 10.06 -12.06
CA PRO A 23 -24.00 11.38 -12.01
C PRO A 23 -24.79 11.63 -10.71
N GLY A 24 -24.66 10.76 -9.70
CA GLY A 24 -25.42 10.77 -8.44
C GLY A 24 -24.58 11.10 -7.21
N LYS A 25 -25.23 11.14 -6.04
CA LYS A 25 -24.53 11.27 -4.76
C LYS A 25 -23.81 9.97 -4.46
N ILE A 26 -22.49 10.01 -4.40
CA ILE A 26 -21.70 8.83 -4.07
C ILE A 26 -21.98 8.33 -2.65
N THR A 27 -22.08 7.02 -2.52
CA THR A 27 -22.38 6.28 -1.29
C THR A 27 -21.16 5.52 -0.79
N SER A 28 -21.14 5.19 0.51
CA SER A 28 -20.14 4.29 1.08
C SER A 28 -20.05 2.94 0.37
N SER A 29 -21.18 2.40 -0.11
CA SER A 29 -21.22 1.13 -0.83
C SER A 29 -20.55 1.21 -2.19
N GLU A 30 -20.75 2.29 -2.94
CA GLU A 30 -20.06 2.52 -4.22
C GLU A 30 -18.54 2.65 -4.02
N ILE A 31 -18.10 3.39 -2.99
CA ILE A 31 -16.68 3.52 -2.67
C ILE A 31 -16.06 2.16 -2.34
N CYS A 32 -16.70 1.37 -1.47
CA CYS A 32 -16.21 0.02 -1.15
C CYS A 32 -16.14 -0.87 -2.40
N ASN A 33 -17.14 -0.82 -3.27
CA ASN A 33 -17.18 -1.61 -4.51
C ASN A 33 -16.09 -1.17 -5.50
N ILE A 34 -15.86 0.13 -5.66
CA ILE A 34 -14.79 0.65 -6.53
C ILE A 34 -13.43 0.20 -5.99
N VAL A 35 -13.19 0.33 -4.68
CA VAL A 35 -11.93 -0.10 -4.08
C VAL A 35 -11.71 -1.60 -4.21
N MET A 36 -12.74 -2.41 -3.97
CA MET A 36 -12.67 -3.86 -4.23
C MET A 36 -12.38 -4.15 -5.71
N SER A 37 -13.03 -3.45 -6.64
CA SER A 37 -12.88 -3.70 -8.07
C SER A 37 -11.51 -3.31 -8.61
N VAL A 38 -10.95 -2.19 -8.14
CA VAL A 38 -9.71 -1.59 -8.64
C VAL A 38 -8.48 -2.07 -7.86
N PHE A 39 -8.58 -2.10 -6.53
CA PHE A 39 -7.47 -2.41 -5.63
C PHE A 39 -7.51 -3.83 -5.07
N LYS A 40 -8.60 -4.58 -5.32
CA LYS A 40 -8.74 -6.01 -4.98
C LYS A 40 -8.72 -6.33 -3.48
N PHE A 41 -9.14 -5.38 -2.63
CA PHE A 41 -9.35 -5.63 -1.21
C PHE A 41 -10.63 -4.98 -0.68
N ASP A 42 -11.17 -5.57 0.38
CA ASP A 42 -12.40 -5.11 1.02
C ASP A 42 -12.13 -4.10 2.12
N LEU A 43 -12.61 -2.85 1.96
CA LEU A 43 -12.55 -1.83 3.01
C LEU A 43 -13.41 -2.19 4.23
N THR A 44 -14.48 -2.96 4.04
CA THR A 44 -15.41 -3.33 5.12
C THR A 44 -14.81 -4.29 6.14
N THR A 45 -13.68 -4.91 5.78
CA THR A 45 -12.90 -5.80 6.64
C THR A 45 -11.75 -5.06 7.36
N LYS A 46 -11.48 -3.80 7.02
CA LYS A 46 -10.35 -3.04 7.56
C LYS A 46 -10.75 -2.35 8.86
N SER A 47 -9.81 -2.27 9.80
CA SER A 47 -9.98 -1.50 11.03
C SER A 47 -9.93 0.00 10.75
N THR A 48 -10.83 0.74 11.39
CA THR A 48 -10.83 2.21 11.35
C THR A 48 -9.85 2.77 12.40
N LEU A 49 -9.15 3.86 12.08
CA LEU A 49 -8.18 4.52 12.95
C LEU A 49 -8.82 5.35 14.08
N SER A 50 -10.03 5.89 13.89
CA SER A 50 -10.65 6.74 14.91
C SER A 50 -11.25 5.93 16.06
N LYS A 51 -10.92 6.35 17.28
CA LYS A 51 -11.43 5.80 18.55
C LYS A 51 -12.96 5.89 18.67
N GLU A 52 -13.59 6.86 17.99
CA GLU A 52 -15.05 7.06 17.99
C GLU A 52 -15.76 5.86 17.35
N TRP A 53 -15.20 5.34 16.26
CA TRP A 53 -15.72 4.17 15.56
C TRP A 53 -15.32 2.86 16.23
N VAL A 54 -14.15 2.82 16.88
CA VAL A 54 -13.72 1.65 17.69
C VAL A 54 -14.68 1.41 18.87
N MET A 55 -15.22 2.46 19.49
CA MET A 55 -16.24 2.31 20.55
C MET A 55 -17.62 1.90 20.03
N ALA A 56 -18.02 2.36 18.83
CA ALA A 56 -19.22 1.86 18.15
C ALA A 56 -19.09 0.39 17.71
N GLY A 57 -17.84 -0.08 17.53
CA GLY A 57 -17.40 -1.46 17.30
C GLY A 57 -17.96 -2.52 18.25
N ALA A 58 -18.22 -2.16 19.49
CA ALA A 58 -18.72 -3.11 20.48
C ALA A 58 -20.19 -3.51 20.26
N VAL A 59 -20.92 -2.83 19.37
CA VAL A 59 -22.39 -2.94 19.22
C VAL A 59 -22.83 -3.26 17.78
N SER A 60 -21.94 -3.13 16.78
CA SER A 60 -22.26 -3.28 15.34
C SER A 60 -21.21 -4.13 14.59
N SER A 61 -21.57 -4.69 13.44
CA SER A 61 -20.62 -5.42 12.58
C SER A 61 -19.54 -4.47 12.01
N THR A 62 -18.34 -5.01 11.78
CA THR A 62 -17.20 -4.28 11.18
C THR A 62 -17.57 -3.63 9.84
N GLU A 63 -18.38 -4.31 9.03
CA GLU A 63 -18.87 -3.79 7.75
C GLU A 63 -19.68 -2.49 7.92
N ASN A 64 -20.60 -2.47 8.88
CA ASN A 64 -21.44 -1.30 9.12
C ASN A 64 -20.60 -0.12 9.60
N ILE A 65 -19.54 -0.36 10.37
CA ILE A 65 -18.67 0.71 10.90
C ILE A 65 -17.86 1.36 9.78
N ALA A 66 -17.26 0.57 8.89
CA ALA A 66 -16.53 1.10 7.75
C ALA A 66 -17.43 1.97 6.87
N LYS A 67 -18.64 1.49 6.56
CA LYS A 67 -19.63 2.23 5.76
C LYS A 67 -20.09 3.51 6.47
N MET A 68 -20.42 3.46 7.76
CA MET A 68 -20.81 4.63 8.54
C MET A 68 -19.69 5.68 8.63
N ALA A 69 -18.44 5.26 8.80
CA ALA A 69 -17.29 6.16 8.82
C ALA A 69 -17.12 6.88 7.48
N ILE A 70 -17.26 6.15 6.37
CA ILE A 70 -17.22 6.72 5.02
C ILE A 70 -18.39 7.68 4.80
N ASP A 71 -19.63 7.28 5.12
CA ASP A 71 -20.81 8.14 4.95
C ASP A 71 -20.70 9.42 5.79
N SER A 72 -20.22 9.33 7.02
CA SER A 72 -19.94 10.48 7.88
C SER A 72 -18.86 11.39 7.29
N GLY A 73 -17.84 10.81 6.66
CA GLY A 73 -16.76 11.54 5.99
C GLY A 73 -17.22 12.29 4.75
N ILE A 74 -17.99 11.63 3.87
CA ILE A 74 -18.54 12.21 2.63
C ILE A 74 -19.36 13.47 2.92
N VAL A 75 -20.15 13.47 3.99
CA VAL A 75 -20.99 14.63 4.37
C VAL A 75 -20.16 15.91 4.56
N GLN A 76 -18.88 15.79 4.93
CA GLN A 76 -17.98 16.94 5.11
C GLN A 76 -17.51 17.57 3.79
N TYR A 77 -17.59 16.84 2.67
CA TYR A 77 -17.06 17.26 1.36
C TYR A 77 -18.11 17.92 0.43
N GLY A 78 -19.33 18.21 0.90
CA GLY A 78 -20.33 18.96 0.13
C GLY A 78 -21.04 18.13 -0.96
N LYS A 79 -21.43 18.76 -2.08
CA LYS A 79 -22.31 18.15 -3.11
C LYS A 79 -21.60 17.25 -4.13
N GLN A 80 -20.30 17.43 -4.35
CA GLN A 80 -19.50 16.62 -5.26
C GLN A 80 -18.15 16.34 -4.61
N VAL A 81 -17.81 15.06 -4.46
CA VAL A 81 -16.54 14.63 -3.87
C VAL A 81 -15.68 14.06 -4.99
N THR A 82 -14.48 14.59 -5.15
CA THR A 82 -13.50 14.15 -6.15
C THR A 82 -12.82 12.85 -5.73
N GLY A 83 -12.23 12.13 -6.68
CA GLY A 83 -11.46 10.94 -6.35
C GLY A 83 -10.29 11.18 -5.44
N VAL A 84 -9.59 12.31 -5.57
CA VAL A 84 -8.53 12.72 -4.64
C VAL A 84 -9.05 12.86 -3.22
N GLU A 85 -10.23 13.46 -3.03
CA GLU A 85 -10.85 13.62 -1.72
C GLU A 85 -11.28 12.27 -1.12
N ILE A 86 -11.82 11.36 -1.93
CA ILE A 86 -12.16 10.01 -1.47
C ILE A 86 -10.91 9.23 -1.05
N ARG A 87 -9.81 9.31 -1.81
CA ARG A 87 -8.54 8.66 -1.43
C ARG A 87 -7.97 9.23 -0.13
N LYS A 88 -8.03 10.56 0.05
CA LYS A 88 -7.67 11.21 1.32
C LYS A 88 -8.55 10.75 2.47
N LEU A 89 -9.86 10.67 2.26
CA LEU A 89 -10.82 10.19 3.25
C LEU A 89 -10.52 8.74 3.66
N ILE A 90 -10.27 7.86 2.70
CA ILE A 90 -9.88 6.46 2.96
C ILE A 90 -8.58 6.41 3.76
N ASN A 91 -7.60 7.24 3.43
CA ASN A 91 -6.36 7.31 4.20
C ASN A 91 -6.62 7.79 5.64
N GLN A 92 -7.47 8.80 5.84
CA GLN A 92 -7.82 9.29 7.18
C GLN A 92 -8.58 8.25 8.02
N ILE A 93 -9.51 7.51 7.41
CA ILE A 93 -10.33 6.53 8.13
C ILE A 93 -9.54 5.26 8.41
N PHE A 94 -8.78 4.74 7.45
CA PHE A 94 -8.19 3.39 7.51
C PHE A 94 -6.65 3.39 7.57
N GLY A 95 -6.01 4.54 7.32
CA GLY A 95 -4.56 4.62 7.16
C GLY A 95 -4.08 3.85 5.94
N ILE A 96 -4.85 3.91 4.85
CA ILE A 96 -4.57 3.24 3.57
C ILE A 96 -4.33 4.31 2.51
N ASN A 97 -3.09 4.36 2.01
CA ASN A 97 -2.69 5.32 0.98
C ASN A 97 -2.87 4.71 -0.42
N LEU A 98 -4.03 4.93 -1.04
CA LEU A 98 -4.36 4.40 -2.37
C LEU A 98 -3.45 4.93 -3.48
N ASP A 99 -2.96 6.17 -3.39
CA ASP A 99 -1.99 6.72 -4.34
C ASP A 99 -0.65 5.96 -4.26
N ALA A 100 -0.15 5.70 -3.04
CA ALA A 100 1.07 4.91 -2.85
C ALA A 100 0.90 3.47 -3.39
N ILE A 101 -0.24 2.83 -3.08
CA ILE A 101 -0.55 1.49 -3.59
C ILE A 101 -0.59 1.46 -5.12
N SER A 102 -1.19 2.46 -5.76
CA SER A 102 -1.21 2.56 -7.21
C SER A 102 0.18 2.78 -7.80
N SER A 103 1.05 3.53 -7.10
CA SER A 103 2.42 3.77 -7.56
C SER A 103 3.32 2.53 -7.51
N LEU A 104 2.93 1.51 -6.73
CA LEU A 104 3.62 0.23 -6.66
C LEU A 104 3.23 -0.73 -7.79
N GLU A 105 2.19 -0.43 -8.56
CA GLU A 105 1.79 -1.29 -9.68
C GLU A 105 2.92 -1.40 -10.71
N GLY A 106 3.30 -2.64 -11.05
CA GLY A 106 4.40 -2.90 -11.97
C GLY A 106 5.80 -2.61 -11.40
N SER A 107 5.91 -2.19 -10.13
CA SER A 107 7.19 -1.95 -9.47
C SER A 107 7.95 -3.22 -9.09
N ARG A 108 7.29 -4.39 -9.21
CA ARG A 108 7.80 -5.71 -8.80
C ARG A 108 8.07 -5.78 -7.29
N ILE A 109 7.27 -5.08 -6.49
CA ILE A 109 7.35 -5.05 -5.02
C ILE A 109 5.99 -5.44 -4.45
N SER A 110 5.98 -6.49 -3.63
CA SER A 110 4.83 -6.82 -2.79
C SER A 110 4.88 -6.00 -1.50
N LEU A 111 3.72 -5.54 -1.04
CA LEU A 111 3.55 -4.80 0.21
C LEU A 111 2.63 -5.57 1.16
N PHE A 112 3.16 -5.95 2.31
CA PHE A 112 2.41 -6.47 3.44
C PHE A 112 2.41 -5.42 4.55
N SER A 113 1.25 -5.04 5.08
CA SER A 113 1.14 -4.00 6.08
C SER A 113 -0.05 -4.26 6.97
N LYS A 114 0.09 -4.10 8.30
CA LYS A 114 -1.00 -4.33 9.26
C LYS A 114 -1.65 -5.71 9.09
N ASP A 115 -0.81 -6.75 9.07
CA ASP A 115 -1.20 -8.17 9.01
C ASP A 115 -1.99 -8.59 7.76
N GLN A 116 -1.84 -7.86 6.65
CA GLN A 116 -2.48 -8.21 5.39
C GLN A 116 -1.66 -7.81 4.16
N TRP A 117 -1.87 -8.54 3.06
CA TRP A 117 -1.37 -8.15 1.75
C TRP A 117 -2.13 -6.93 1.25
N VAL A 118 -1.38 -5.87 0.91
CA VAL A 118 -1.89 -4.65 0.30
C VAL A 118 -1.62 -4.66 -1.21
N VAL A 119 -0.43 -5.12 -1.60
CA VAL A 119 -0.03 -5.39 -2.98
C VAL A 119 0.69 -6.72 -2.99
N ARG A 120 0.33 -7.61 -3.91
CA ARG A 120 1.03 -8.87 -4.13
C ARG A 120 0.77 -9.37 -5.54
N GLU A 121 1.83 -9.49 -6.33
CA GLU A 121 1.81 -10.12 -7.64
C GLU A 121 2.75 -11.32 -7.64
N GLU A 122 2.47 -12.33 -8.45
CA GLU A 122 3.24 -13.58 -8.49
C GLU A 122 4.71 -13.37 -8.88
N GLN A 123 5.00 -12.34 -9.68
CA GLN A 123 6.33 -12.04 -10.23
C GLN A 123 7.05 -10.91 -9.48
N ASP A 124 6.49 -10.44 -8.36
CA ASP A 124 7.19 -9.48 -7.52
C ASP A 124 8.52 -10.06 -7.03
N LEU A 125 9.54 -9.22 -6.91
CA LEU A 125 10.91 -9.64 -6.57
C LEU A 125 11.21 -9.50 -5.08
N PHE A 126 10.65 -8.48 -4.44
CA PHE A 126 10.90 -8.19 -3.03
C PHE A 126 9.60 -7.93 -2.29
N VAL A 127 9.57 -8.31 -1.02
CA VAL A 127 8.49 -7.96 -0.09
C VAL A 127 8.95 -6.83 0.80
N VAL A 128 8.12 -5.80 0.92
CA VAL A 128 8.18 -4.82 2.01
C VAL A 128 7.08 -5.14 2.99
N HIS A 129 7.47 -5.38 4.23
CA HIS A 129 6.56 -5.72 5.32
C HIS A 129 6.63 -4.63 6.40
N THR A 130 5.49 -3.98 6.72
CA THR A 130 5.38 -3.06 7.86
C THR A 130 4.53 -3.64 8.97
N GLY A 131 4.99 -3.48 10.21
CA GLY A 131 4.24 -3.90 11.39
C GLY A 131 2.96 -3.08 11.62
N LEU A 132 2.10 -3.55 12.53
CA LEU A 132 0.80 -2.93 12.85
C LEU A 132 0.87 -1.44 13.22
N GLY A 133 1.91 -1.05 13.95
CA GLY A 133 2.13 0.34 14.38
C GLY A 133 2.91 1.18 13.37
N ASP A 134 3.27 0.60 12.22
CA ASP A 134 4.16 1.21 11.23
C ASP A 134 5.52 1.65 11.83
N VAL A 135 5.91 1.12 12.99
CA VAL A 135 7.16 1.43 13.71
C VAL A 135 8.34 0.70 13.09
N ASP A 136 8.08 -0.45 12.47
CA ASP A 136 9.08 -1.34 11.93
C ASP A 136 8.82 -1.74 10.48
N VAL A 137 9.92 -2.03 9.78
CA VAL A 137 9.94 -2.41 8.36
C VAL A 137 10.89 -3.60 8.17
N LYS A 138 10.41 -4.62 7.47
CA LYS A 138 11.18 -5.79 7.02
C LYS A 138 11.21 -5.83 5.49
N ILE A 139 12.35 -6.21 4.94
CA ILE A 139 12.55 -6.37 3.49
C ILE A 139 13.24 -7.70 3.23
N PHE A 140 12.67 -8.50 2.34
CA PHE A 140 13.18 -9.84 2.01
C PHE A 140 12.82 -10.23 0.57
N PRO A 141 13.56 -11.15 -0.06
CA PRO A 141 13.24 -11.65 -1.39
C PRO A 141 11.95 -12.47 -1.40
N THR A 142 11.27 -12.50 -2.55
CA THR A 142 10.16 -13.43 -2.79
C THR A 142 10.69 -14.79 -3.26
N ASP A 143 9.84 -15.81 -3.18
CA ASP A 143 10.12 -17.13 -3.77
C ASP A 143 10.44 -17.00 -5.27
N TYR A 144 9.68 -16.16 -6.01
CA TYR A 144 9.92 -15.91 -7.43
C TYR A 144 11.33 -15.36 -7.68
N PHE A 145 11.78 -14.38 -6.89
CA PHE A 145 13.14 -13.86 -7.02
C PHE A 145 14.20 -14.95 -6.81
N THR A 146 14.02 -15.78 -5.79
CA THR A 146 14.93 -16.89 -5.50
C THR A 146 14.93 -17.92 -6.62
N GLU A 147 13.78 -18.28 -7.17
CA GLU A 147 13.66 -19.20 -8.31
C GLU A 147 14.35 -18.65 -9.57
N GLN A 148 14.21 -17.36 -9.86
CA GLN A 148 14.80 -16.74 -11.06
C GLN A 148 16.31 -16.49 -10.94
N THR A 149 16.83 -16.27 -9.73
CA THR A 149 18.22 -15.82 -9.53
C THR A 149 19.11 -16.83 -8.82
N GLY A 150 18.51 -17.80 -8.12
CA GLY A 150 19.21 -18.70 -7.18
C GLY A 150 19.66 -18.02 -5.88
N LEU A 151 19.25 -16.77 -5.62
CA LEU A 151 19.63 -16.02 -4.42
C LEU A 151 18.53 -16.09 -3.35
N GLU A 152 18.89 -16.58 -2.17
CA GLU A 152 17.99 -16.61 -0.99
C GLU A 152 18.06 -15.32 -0.16
N GLU A 153 19.03 -14.45 -0.44
CA GLU A 153 19.22 -13.16 0.23
C GLU A 153 18.97 -11.98 -0.71
N LEU A 154 18.77 -10.79 -0.13
CA LEU A 154 18.73 -9.56 -0.91
C LEU A 154 20.05 -9.34 -1.66
N PRO A 155 20.02 -8.73 -2.87
CA PRO A 155 21.23 -8.37 -3.61
C PRO A 155 22.19 -7.49 -2.80
N LYS A 156 23.51 -7.71 -2.91
CA LYS A 156 24.52 -6.97 -2.12
C LYS A 156 24.43 -5.44 -2.23
N ASN A 157 24.05 -4.91 -3.39
CA ASN A 157 23.83 -3.48 -3.57
C ASN A 157 22.59 -2.97 -2.81
N LEU A 158 21.52 -3.76 -2.74
CA LEU A 158 20.34 -3.45 -1.93
C LEU A 158 20.67 -3.56 -0.44
N GLN A 159 21.36 -4.63 -0.04
CA GLN A 159 21.88 -4.80 1.33
C GLN A 159 22.64 -3.55 1.80
N GLN A 160 23.63 -3.10 1.02
CA GLN A 160 24.42 -1.92 1.35
C GLN A 160 23.57 -0.64 1.44
N SER A 161 22.63 -0.48 0.52
CA SER A 161 21.74 0.69 0.50
C SER A 161 20.85 0.72 1.75
N LEU A 162 20.29 -0.42 2.15
CA LEU A 162 19.47 -0.56 3.35
C LEU A 162 20.27 -0.34 4.63
N THR A 163 21.49 -0.85 4.71
CA THR A 163 22.40 -0.56 5.85
C THR A 163 22.65 0.94 6.00
N ASN A 164 22.77 1.69 4.90
CA ASN A 164 22.94 3.14 4.96
C ASN A 164 21.68 3.88 5.47
N PHE A 165 20.49 3.27 5.35
CA PHE A 165 19.26 3.74 5.97
C PHE A 165 19.11 3.31 7.43
N GLY A 166 20.07 2.55 7.97
CA GLY A 166 20.05 2.05 9.35
C GLY A 166 19.34 0.70 9.52
N PHE A 167 19.09 -0.04 8.44
CA PHE A 167 18.63 -1.42 8.56
C PHE A 167 19.76 -2.33 9.04
N SER A 168 19.39 -3.34 9.82
CA SER A 168 20.27 -4.43 10.22
C SER A 168 19.84 -5.74 9.55
N CYS A 169 20.80 -6.56 9.16
CA CYS A 169 20.51 -7.92 8.69
C CYS A 169 20.08 -8.80 9.88
N ASP A 170 18.91 -9.44 9.76
CA ASP A 170 18.54 -10.58 10.60
C ASP A 170 18.97 -11.85 9.87
N GLU A 171 20.20 -12.29 10.15
CA GLU A 171 20.84 -13.45 9.51
C GLU A 171 20.02 -14.74 9.66
N LYS A 172 19.20 -14.86 10.70
CA LYS A 172 18.36 -16.06 10.90
C LYS A 172 17.12 -16.07 10.02
N ALA A 173 16.64 -14.89 9.63
CA ALA A 173 15.42 -14.71 8.86
C ALA A 173 15.66 -14.32 7.40
N GLY A 174 16.92 -14.13 6.98
CA GLY A 174 17.27 -13.72 5.62
C GLY A 174 16.68 -12.36 5.23
N CYS A 175 16.37 -11.51 6.20
CA CYS A 175 15.66 -10.25 5.99
C CYS A 175 16.42 -9.06 6.56
N TYR A 176 16.18 -7.89 5.98
CA TYR A 176 16.66 -6.61 6.51
C TYR A 176 15.57 -5.97 7.33
N TYR A 177 15.90 -5.62 8.57
CA TYR A 177 14.98 -5.07 9.55
C TYR A 177 15.37 -3.66 9.95
N TYR A 178 14.38 -2.79 10.04
CA TYR A 178 14.48 -1.46 10.65
C TYR A 178 13.36 -1.29 11.65
N SER A 179 13.69 -0.68 12.79
CA SER A 179 12.71 -0.22 13.78
C SER A 179 13.04 1.22 14.11
N ASN A 180 12.03 2.10 14.11
CA ASN A 180 12.21 3.48 14.50
C ASN A 180 12.67 3.54 15.97
N PRO A 181 13.86 4.11 16.28
CA PRO A 181 14.36 4.19 17.64
C PRO A 181 13.49 5.03 18.59
N SER A 182 12.67 5.96 18.07
CA SER A 182 11.73 6.72 18.90
C SER A 182 10.50 5.90 19.32
N GLY A 183 10.27 4.74 18.70
CA GLY A 183 9.06 3.96 18.88
C GLY A 183 7.83 4.54 18.18
N GLU A 184 7.99 5.63 17.42
CA GLU A 184 6.93 6.24 16.63
C GLU A 184 6.81 5.58 15.26
N ALA A 185 5.66 5.76 14.61
CA ALA A 185 5.47 5.29 13.24
C ALA A 185 6.54 5.90 12.31
N VAL A 186 7.11 5.06 11.46
CA VAL A 186 8.07 5.47 10.44
C VAL A 186 7.39 6.46 9.49
N PRO A 187 7.96 7.66 9.27
CA PRO A 187 7.37 8.64 8.38
C PRO A 187 7.23 8.13 6.95
N ASP A 188 6.12 8.48 6.29
CA ASP A 188 5.86 8.08 4.89
C ASP A 188 6.96 8.56 3.92
N THR A 189 7.60 9.70 4.20
CA THR A 189 8.74 10.20 3.43
C THR A 189 9.94 9.26 3.48
N PHE A 190 10.22 8.68 4.65
CA PHE A 190 11.29 7.69 4.83
C PHE A 190 10.93 6.36 4.15
N LYS A 191 9.68 5.88 4.33
CA LYS A 191 9.18 4.69 3.61
C LYS A 191 9.29 4.87 2.10
N GLY A 192 8.95 6.06 1.58
CA GLY A 192 9.08 6.40 0.17
C GLY A 192 10.52 6.35 -0.34
N GLN A 193 11.50 6.78 0.46
CA GLN A 193 12.92 6.68 0.10
C GLN A 193 13.40 5.23 0.01
N ILE A 194 12.96 4.37 0.93
CA ILE A 194 13.25 2.94 0.91
C ILE A 194 12.67 2.30 -0.36
N ILE A 195 11.38 2.50 -0.61
CA ILE A 195 10.69 1.97 -1.80
C ILE A 195 11.37 2.45 -3.08
N GLY A 196 11.68 3.75 -3.19
CA GLY A 196 12.37 4.30 -4.35
C GLY A 196 13.76 3.71 -4.56
N THR A 197 14.45 3.30 -3.49
CA THR A 197 15.75 2.62 -3.57
C THR A 197 15.61 1.20 -4.11
N ILE A 198 14.61 0.46 -3.64
CA ILE A 198 14.30 -0.90 -4.14
C ILE A 198 13.95 -0.83 -5.64
N ILE A 199 13.06 0.08 -6.02
CA ILE A 199 12.65 0.30 -7.42
C ILE A 199 13.86 0.58 -8.32
N LYS A 200 14.77 1.45 -7.89
CA LYS A 200 16.01 1.74 -8.65
C LYS A 200 16.84 0.48 -8.88
N ILE A 201 16.96 -0.39 -7.88
CA ILE A 201 17.73 -1.63 -7.99
C ILE A 201 17.05 -2.62 -8.93
N ILE A 202 15.73 -2.76 -8.82
CA ILE A 202 14.93 -3.58 -9.74
C ILE A 202 15.17 -3.11 -11.19
N HIS A 203 15.02 -1.82 -11.47
CA HIS A 203 15.24 -1.28 -12.80
C HIS A 203 16.68 -1.46 -13.30
N HIS A 204 17.68 -1.32 -12.43
CA HIS A 204 19.07 -1.40 -12.85
C HIS A 204 19.56 -2.84 -13.06
N SER A 205 19.09 -3.77 -12.24
CA SER A 205 19.72 -5.10 -12.11
C SER A 205 18.78 -6.26 -12.49
N TYR A 206 17.47 -6.03 -12.51
CA TYR A 206 16.45 -7.09 -12.61
C TYR A 206 15.32 -6.76 -13.59
N GLN A 207 15.50 -5.75 -14.46
CA GLN A 207 14.47 -5.33 -15.42
C GLN A 207 14.09 -6.44 -16.41
N SER A 208 15.00 -7.37 -16.69
CA SER A 208 14.79 -8.45 -17.65
C SER A 208 14.21 -9.74 -17.04
N LEU A 209 13.94 -9.75 -15.74
CA LEU A 209 13.28 -10.88 -15.06
C LEU A 209 11.76 -10.85 -15.22
#